data_AF-A0A380A865-F1
#
_entry.id   AF-A0A380A865-F1
#
_cell.length_a   1.000
_cell.length_b   1.000
_cell.length_c   1.000
_cell.angle_alpha   90.00
_cell.angle_beta   90.00
_cell.angle_gamma   90.00
#
_symmetry.space_group_name_H-M   'P 1'
#
loop_
_entity.id
_entity.type
_entity.pdbx_description
1 polymer ?
#
loop_
_entity_poly.entity_id
_entity_poly.type
_entity_poly.pdbx_seq_one_letter_code
_entity_poly.pdbx_strand_id
1 'polypeptide(L)'
;MPLIPLTFLFGLLCLGLLYRLGRPRPQLWVFQLLLLLCAWQSLLVGVRYGYGVTQLNRLQPFGAVAIPALTYLAFLVSTQGRLRWRELGHLTPLGLTLLASLVAPFWLDTLIVSVYLGYGLALLYALRRGENGLQQVALAESWLSYRLWRGLGMLLIAIALAELVIALDFSLFDGRHAAVLATLVNLLVALSLYLVLSRSRPLDNPVEPLPEPTPEATEDEEQLAEWFDRVQQRLRQDDLYLEPELNLARLARKVGLPARRVSQAINRHAGMNVSQYVNQLRVHQAAQWLLASDDPVTDIMQAAGFTTKSNFNREFLRIYSVNPSEWRRQQTRS
;
A
#
# COMPACT_ATOMS: atom_id res chain seq x y z
N MET A 1 -13.62 30.14 26.99
CA MET A 1 -13.01 30.28 25.65
C MET A 1 -13.54 29.15 24.79
N PRO A 2 -14.00 29.36 23.54
CA PRO A 2 -14.44 28.25 22.71
C PRO A 2 -13.23 27.34 22.48
N LEU A 3 -13.25 26.16 23.11
CA LEU A 3 -12.20 25.17 22.96
C LEU A 3 -12.29 24.62 21.55
N ILE A 4 -11.23 24.78 20.75
CA ILE A 4 -11.19 24.23 19.39
C ILE A 4 -11.31 22.70 19.50
N PRO A 5 -12.32 22.08 18.87
CA PRO A 5 -12.49 20.63 18.92
C PRO A 5 -11.26 19.92 18.34
N LEU A 6 -10.76 18.90 19.06
CA LEU A 6 -9.64 18.06 18.62
C LEU A 6 -9.88 17.41 17.24
N THR A 7 -11.14 17.21 16.85
CA THR A 7 -11.55 16.73 15.53
C THR A 7 -11.17 17.69 14.41
N PHE A 8 -11.13 19.00 14.65
CA PHE A 8 -10.68 19.96 13.63
C PHE A 8 -9.19 19.80 13.34
N LEU A 9 -8.37 19.47 14.34
CA LEU A 9 -6.95 19.19 14.13
C LEU A 9 -6.74 17.95 13.25
N PHE A 10 -7.54 16.90 13.43
CA PHE A 10 -7.50 15.73 12.55
C PHE A 10 -7.92 16.08 11.12
N GLY A 11 -8.96 16.92 10.95
CA GLY A 11 -9.37 17.41 9.63
C GLY A 11 -8.26 18.22 8.94
N LEU A 12 -7.60 19.11 9.68
CA LEU A 12 -6.44 19.87 9.18
C LEU A 12 -5.25 18.97 8.82
N LEU A 13 -5.00 17.91 9.60
CA LEU A 13 -3.98 16.91 9.28
C LEU A 13 -4.30 16.23 7.94
N CYS A 14 -5.53 15.78 7.72
CA CYS A 14 -5.96 15.18 6.45
C CYS A 14 -5.80 16.16 5.27
N LEU A 15 -6.16 17.44 5.45
CA LEU A 15 -5.97 18.47 4.43
C LEU A 15 -4.48 18.79 4.18
N GLY A 16 -3.65 18.81 5.22
CA GLY A 16 -2.20 18.97 5.08
C GLY A 16 -1.56 17.82 4.30
N LEU A 17 -2.02 16.58 4.51
CA LEU A 17 -1.60 15.43 3.71
C LEU A 17 -2.07 15.54 2.26
N LEU A 18 -3.31 15.98 2.04
CA LEU A 18 -3.84 16.21 0.70
C LEU A 18 -3.00 17.27 -0.05
N TYR A 19 -2.64 18.36 0.63
CA TYR A 19 -1.77 19.40 0.09
C TYR A 19 -0.38 18.87 -0.26
N ARG A 20 0.24 18.08 0.63
CA ARG A 20 1.54 17.44 0.39
C ARG A 20 1.52 16.47 -0.80
N LEU A 21 0.40 15.78 -1.03
CA LEU A 21 0.24 14.86 -2.16
C LEU A 21 0.15 15.59 -3.52
N GLY A 22 -0.15 16.88 -3.53
CA GLY A 22 -0.21 17.70 -4.75
C GLY A 22 -1.36 17.33 -5.69
N ARG A 23 -1.20 17.62 -6.98
CA ARG A 23 -2.24 17.38 -8.01
C ARG A 23 -2.69 15.92 -8.04
N PRO A 24 -3.96 15.65 -8.42
CA PRO A 24 -4.49 14.29 -8.47
C PRO A 24 -3.68 13.42 -9.41
N ARG A 25 -2.97 12.45 -8.82
CA ARG A 25 -2.26 11.43 -9.57
C ARG A 25 -3.25 10.31 -9.93
N PRO A 26 -3.21 9.78 -11.16
CA PRO A 26 -4.18 8.78 -11.63
C PRO A 26 -4.17 7.47 -10.82
N GLN A 27 -3.13 7.21 -10.03
CA GLN A 27 -3.03 6.04 -9.14
C GLN A 27 -3.43 6.33 -7.68
N LEU A 28 -3.53 7.60 -7.27
CA LEU A 28 -3.77 8.01 -5.88
C LEU A 28 -5.06 8.82 -5.68
N TRP A 29 -5.84 9.06 -6.74
CA TRP A 29 -7.05 9.90 -6.66
C TRP A 29 -8.10 9.37 -5.68
N VAL A 30 -8.27 8.05 -5.57
CA VAL A 30 -9.20 7.45 -4.57
C VAL A 30 -8.72 7.70 -3.15
N PHE A 31 -7.41 7.65 -2.93
CA PHE A 31 -6.81 7.95 -1.63
C PHE A 31 -6.94 9.43 -1.26
N GLN A 32 -6.76 10.33 -2.23
CA GLN A 32 -7.01 11.77 -2.05
C GLN A 32 -8.48 12.05 -1.73
N LEU A 33 -9.41 11.37 -2.41
CA LEU A 33 -10.84 11.46 -2.13
C LEU A 33 -11.17 10.97 -0.71
N LEU A 34 -10.55 9.86 -0.27
CA LEU A 34 -10.68 9.35 1.09
C LEU A 34 -10.19 10.37 2.13
N LEU A 35 -9.03 11.01 1.90
CA LEU A 35 -8.52 12.05 2.81
C LEU A 35 -9.45 13.27 2.88
N LEU A 36 -9.99 13.71 1.74
CA LEU A 36 -10.96 14.80 1.69
C LEU A 36 -12.23 14.44 2.47
N LEU A 37 -12.74 13.21 2.30
CA LEU A 37 -13.91 12.73 3.01
C LEU A 37 -13.66 12.63 4.52
N CYS A 38 -12.50 12.13 4.96
CA CYS A 38 -12.12 12.11 6.37
C CYS A 38 -12.05 13.52 6.97
N ALA A 39 -11.51 14.50 6.22
CA ALA A 39 -11.48 15.90 6.66
C ALA A 39 -12.89 16.47 6.82
N TRP A 40 -13.77 16.22 5.84
CA TRP A 40 -15.16 16.64 5.87
C TRP A 40 -15.94 16.00 7.04
N GLN A 41 -15.78 14.68 7.24
CA GLN A 41 -16.42 13.98 8.35
C GLN A 41 -15.94 14.52 9.71
N SER A 42 -14.63 14.76 9.85
CA SER A 42 -14.07 15.30 11.09
C SER A 42 -14.57 16.72 11.41
N LEU A 43 -14.76 17.55 10.38
CA LEU A 43 -15.41 18.85 10.51
C LEU A 43 -16.85 18.70 11.01
N LEU A 44 -17.65 17.81 10.44
CA LEU A 44 -19.02 17.58 10.88
C LEU A 44 -19.09 17.12 12.35
N VAL A 45 -18.19 16.23 12.77
CA VAL A 45 -18.13 15.74 14.15
C VAL A 45 -17.75 16.88 15.10
N GLY A 46 -16.76 17.71 14.74
CA GLY A 46 -16.37 18.86 15.56
C GLY A 46 -17.42 19.95 15.66
N VAL A 47 -18.15 20.23 14.57
CA VAL A 47 -19.26 21.19 14.59
C VAL A 47 -20.39 20.70 15.49
N ARG A 48 -20.73 19.41 15.43
CA ARG A 48 -21.74 18.79 16.29
C ARG A 48 -21.37 18.83 17.77
N TYR A 49 -20.23 18.24 18.15
CA TYR A 49 -19.87 18.07 19.56
C TYR A 49 -19.19 19.30 20.17
N GLY A 50 -18.53 20.12 19.37
CA GLY A 50 -17.84 21.33 19.84
C GLY A 50 -18.74 22.56 19.95
N TYR A 51 -19.71 22.70 19.03
CA TYR A 51 -20.54 23.90 18.92
C TYR A 51 -22.04 23.60 19.07
N GLY A 52 -22.43 22.33 19.29
CA GLY A 52 -23.82 21.94 19.51
C GLY A 52 -24.72 22.03 18.28
N VAL A 53 -24.15 22.19 17.07
CA VAL A 53 -24.93 22.33 15.84
C VAL A 53 -25.39 20.96 15.36
N THR A 54 -26.67 20.66 15.52
CA THR A 54 -27.27 19.35 15.20
C THR A 54 -27.89 19.26 13.81
N GLN A 55 -28.06 20.39 13.11
CA GLN A 55 -28.70 20.46 11.79
C GLN A 55 -27.95 19.62 10.73
N LEU A 56 -26.63 19.48 10.90
CA LEU A 56 -25.77 18.72 10.00
C LEU A 56 -25.74 17.21 10.29
N ASN A 57 -26.41 16.74 11.35
CA ASN A 57 -26.40 15.32 11.75
C ASN A 57 -26.96 14.41 10.66
N ARG A 58 -27.87 14.91 9.81
CA ARG A 58 -28.42 14.14 8.68
C ARG A 58 -27.35 13.75 7.66
N LEU A 59 -26.23 14.46 7.60
CA LEU A 59 -25.15 14.21 6.63
C LEU A 59 -24.09 13.23 7.16
N GLN A 60 -23.94 13.09 8.48
CA GLN A 60 -22.90 12.25 9.11
C GLN A 60 -22.93 10.77 8.69
N PRO A 61 -24.10 10.10 8.56
CA PRO A 61 -24.14 8.69 8.16
C PRO A 61 -23.54 8.43 6.77
N PHE A 62 -23.70 9.37 5.84
CA PHE A 62 -23.17 9.23 4.48
C PHE A 62 -21.65 9.23 4.46
N GLY A 63 -21.01 10.11 5.23
CA GLY A 63 -19.55 10.09 5.37
C GLY A 63 -19.05 8.86 6.09
N ALA A 64 -19.72 8.47 7.18
CA ALA A 64 -19.38 7.28 7.95
C ALA A 64 -19.38 6.01 7.07
N VAL A 65 -20.38 5.85 6.20
CA VAL A 65 -20.48 4.68 5.31
C VAL A 65 -19.56 4.78 4.08
N ALA A 66 -19.28 5.99 3.58
CA ALA A 66 -18.37 6.18 2.45
C ALA A 66 -16.89 5.89 2.82
N ILE A 67 -16.45 6.18 4.04
CA ILE A 67 -15.05 5.94 4.48
C ILE A 67 -14.60 4.48 4.28
N PRO A 68 -15.27 3.45 4.84
CA PRO A 68 -14.86 2.06 4.68
C PRO A 68 -14.97 1.58 3.22
N ALA A 69 -15.98 2.03 2.47
CA ALA A 69 -16.14 1.70 1.06
C ALA A 69 -14.99 2.27 0.21
N LEU A 70 -14.67 3.56 0.37
CA LEU A 70 -13.56 4.21 -0.33
C LEU A 70 -12.20 3.64 0.11
N THR A 71 -12.07 3.25 1.37
CA THR A 71 -10.87 2.56 1.87
C THR A 71 -10.62 1.25 1.13
N TYR A 72 -11.67 0.44 0.94
CA TYR A 72 -11.57 -0.81 0.19
C TYR A 72 -11.34 -0.57 -1.31
N LEU A 73 -11.98 0.45 -1.90
CA LEU A 73 -11.72 0.82 -3.30
C LEU A 73 -10.29 1.34 -3.50
N ALA A 74 -9.75 2.10 -2.56
CA ALA A 74 -8.35 2.53 -2.59
C ALA A 74 -7.41 1.32 -2.56
N PHE A 75 -7.74 0.30 -1.76
CA PHE A 75 -7.02 -0.97 -1.77
C PHE A 75 -7.10 -1.67 -3.14
N LEU A 76 -8.29 -1.77 -3.74
CA LEU A 76 -8.45 -2.39 -5.07
C LEU A 76 -7.67 -1.64 -6.16
N VAL A 77 -7.72 -0.31 -6.18
CA VAL A 77 -6.94 0.50 -7.13
C VAL A 77 -5.44 0.33 -6.90
N SER A 78 -5.00 0.26 -5.65
CA SER A 78 -3.59 0.03 -5.32
C SER A 78 -3.09 -1.36 -5.73
N THR A 79 -3.99 -2.35 -5.85
CA THR A 79 -3.64 -3.74 -6.20
C THR A 79 -3.87 -4.08 -7.67
N GLN A 80 -4.77 -3.39 -8.36
CA GLN A 80 -5.14 -3.66 -9.75
C GLN A 80 -4.73 -2.54 -10.72
N GLY A 81 -4.29 -1.39 -10.21
CA GLY A 81 -3.89 -0.21 -11.00
C GLY A 81 -5.05 0.57 -11.64
N ARG A 82 -6.27 0.01 -11.71
CA ARG A 82 -7.46 0.64 -12.27
C ARG A 82 -8.74 0.13 -11.60
N LEU A 83 -9.77 0.97 -11.57
CA LEU A 83 -11.10 0.62 -11.04
C LEU A 83 -11.94 -0.03 -12.14
N ARG A 84 -12.61 -1.15 -11.83
CA ARG A 84 -13.54 -1.81 -12.75
C ARG A 84 -14.97 -1.38 -12.46
N TRP A 85 -15.84 -1.34 -13.47
CA TRP A 85 -17.27 -1.01 -13.30
C TRP A 85 -17.99 -1.85 -12.24
N ARG A 86 -17.62 -3.14 -12.10
CA ARG A 86 -18.18 -4.03 -11.07
C ARG A 86 -17.85 -3.59 -9.64
N GLU A 87 -16.73 -2.89 -9.45
CA GLU A 87 -16.26 -2.44 -8.14
C GLU A 87 -17.04 -1.22 -7.65
N LEU A 88 -17.76 -0.51 -8.53
CA LEU A 88 -18.72 0.53 -8.12
C LEU A 88 -19.86 -0.03 -7.26
N GLY A 89 -20.10 -1.35 -7.29
CA GLY A 89 -21.00 -2.02 -6.36
C GLY A 89 -20.64 -1.81 -4.88
N HIS A 90 -19.40 -1.44 -4.58
CA HIS A 90 -18.98 -1.06 -3.22
C HIS A 90 -19.58 0.27 -2.73
N LEU A 91 -20.20 1.05 -3.62
CA LEU A 91 -20.98 2.25 -3.26
C LEU A 91 -22.44 1.93 -2.88
N THR A 92 -22.89 0.69 -3.03
CA THR A 92 -24.26 0.28 -2.64
C THR A 92 -24.64 0.60 -1.19
N PRO A 93 -23.73 0.55 -0.18
CA PRO A 93 -24.07 0.94 1.18
C PRO A 93 -24.51 2.40 1.31
N LEU A 94 -24.06 3.30 0.43
CA LEU A 94 -24.52 4.71 0.43
C LEU A 94 -25.99 4.80 0.04
N GLY A 95 -26.43 4.02 -0.95
CA GLY A 95 -27.84 3.93 -1.33
C GLY A 95 -28.70 3.32 -0.22
N LEU A 96 -28.19 2.28 0.46
CA LEU A 96 -28.85 1.71 1.63
C LEU A 96 -28.95 2.70 2.79
N THR A 97 -27.92 3.53 2.99
CA THR A 97 -27.92 4.59 4.02
C THR A 97 -28.97 5.65 3.71
N LEU A 98 -29.10 6.07 2.44
CA LEU A 98 -30.15 6.99 2.01
C LEU A 98 -31.53 6.40 2.30
N LEU A 99 -31.77 5.15 1.90
CA LEU A 99 -33.05 4.48 2.10
C LEU A 99 -33.38 4.31 3.60
N ALA A 100 -32.41 3.85 4.40
CA ALA A 100 -32.55 3.73 5.84
C ALA A 100 -32.82 5.09 6.51
N SER A 101 -32.18 6.17 6.05
CA SER A 101 -32.40 7.52 6.59
C SER A 101 -33.81 8.06 6.34
N LEU A 102 -34.50 7.58 5.31
CA LEU A 102 -35.85 8.00 4.95
C LEU A 102 -36.92 7.10 5.58
N VAL A 103 -36.69 5.78 5.62
CA VAL A 103 -37.74 4.79 5.93
C VAL A 103 -37.57 4.19 7.32
N ALA A 104 -36.33 3.97 7.77
CA ALA A 104 -36.08 3.27 9.01
C ALA A 104 -34.81 3.78 9.72
N PRO A 105 -34.83 5.02 10.26
CA PRO A 105 -33.66 5.65 10.87
C PRO A 105 -33.07 4.85 12.04
N PHE A 106 -33.91 4.07 12.73
CA PHE A 106 -33.51 3.18 13.82
C PHE A 106 -32.40 2.18 13.42
N TRP A 107 -32.35 1.74 12.16
CA TRP A 107 -31.38 0.75 11.69
C TRP A 107 -30.05 1.37 11.22
N LEU A 108 -29.91 2.70 11.23
CA LEU A 108 -28.73 3.37 10.70
C LEU A 108 -27.45 2.98 11.44
N ASP A 109 -27.48 2.93 12.77
CA ASP A 109 -26.29 2.59 13.57
C ASP A 109 -25.85 1.13 13.31
N THR A 110 -26.82 0.21 13.24
CA THR A 110 -26.54 -1.20 12.89
C THR A 110 -25.96 -1.31 11.48
N LEU A 111 -26.47 -0.55 10.51
CA LEU A 111 -25.95 -0.50 9.16
C LEU A 111 -24.49 0.02 9.14
N ILE A 112 -24.21 1.14 9.81
CA ILE A 112 -22.87 1.73 9.89
C ILE A 112 -21.89 0.71 10.48
N VAL A 113 -22.20 0.12 11.64
CA VAL A 113 -21.37 -0.90 12.30
C VAL A 113 -21.12 -2.09 11.35
N SER A 114 -22.16 -2.58 10.69
CA SER A 114 -22.07 -3.72 9.77
C SER A 114 -21.18 -3.42 8.55
N VAL A 115 -21.24 -2.20 8.03
CA VAL A 115 -20.42 -1.77 6.89
C VAL A 115 -18.94 -1.67 7.30
N TYR A 116 -18.63 -1.03 8.44
CA TYR A 116 -17.25 -0.94 8.94
C TYR A 116 -16.67 -2.33 9.21
N LEU A 117 -17.43 -3.20 9.89
CA LEU A 117 -17.01 -4.56 10.18
C LEU A 117 -16.83 -5.37 8.89
N GLY A 118 -17.78 -5.29 7.96
CA GLY A 118 -17.76 -6.00 6.69
C GLY A 118 -16.55 -5.63 5.83
N TYR A 119 -16.26 -4.34 5.67
CA TYR A 119 -15.09 -3.89 4.91
C TYR A 119 -13.76 -4.14 5.64
N GLY A 120 -13.73 -3.99 6.98
CA GLY A 120 -12.55 -4.34 7.77
C GLY A 120 -12.19 -5.82 7.63
N LEU A 121 -13.17 -6.71 7.75
CA LEU A 121 -13.00 -8.15 7.54
C LEU A 121 -12.66 -8.50 6.09
N ALA A 122 -13.34 -7.88 5.11
CA ALA A 122 -13.07 -8.11 3.69
C ALA A 122 -11.63 -7.70 3.32
N LEU A 123 -11.16 -6.57 3.85
CA LEU A 123 -9.78 -6.12 3.65
C LEU A 123 -8.79 -7.12 4.27
N LEU A 124 -8.97 -7.51 5.53
CA LEU A 124 -8.10 -8.50 6.17
C LEU A 124 -8.14 -9.87 5.47
N TYR A 125 -9.30 -10.28 4.97
CA TYR A 125 -9.46 -11.52 4.22
C TYR A 125 -8.75 -11.46 2.86
N ALA A 126 -8.89 -10.34 2.15
CA ALA A 126 -8.17 -10.10 0.89
C ALA A 126 -6.65 -10.10 1.12
N LEU A 127 -6.18 -9.56 2.24
CA LEU A 127 -4.76 -9.58 2.62
C LEU A 127 -4.26 -10.98 2.97
N ARG A 128 -5.08 -11.82 3.62
CA ARG A 128 -4.74 -13.24 3.91
C ARG A 128 -4.61 -14.06 2.64
N ARG A 129 -5.50 -13.86 1.66
CA ARG A 129 -5.39 -14.48 0.32
C ARG A 129 -4.28 -13.84 -0.53
N GLY A 130 -3.88 -12.62 -0.17
CA GLY A 130 -3.07 -11.70 -0.97
C GLY A 130 -1.59 -11.62 -0.61
N GLU A 131 -1.04 -12.46 0.28
CA GLU A 131 0.43 -12.57 0.45
C GLU A 131 1.14 -12.83 -0.90
N ASN A 132 0.44 -13.46 -1.86
CA ASN A 132 0.91 -13.68 -3.22
C ASN A 132 0.43 -12.64 -4.27
N GLY A 133 -0.56 -11.79 -3.94
CA GLY A 133 -1.22 -10.88 -4.90
C GLY A 133 -0.81 -9.41 -4.76
N LEU A 134 -0.49 -8.95 -3.55
CA LEU A 134 -0.05 -7.58 -3.28
C LEU A 134 1.37 -7.25 -3.79
N GLN A 135 2.12 -8.26 -4.21
CA GLN A 135 3.45 -8.10 -4.79
C GLN A 135 3.41 -7.74 -6.30
N GLN A 136 2.23 -7.59 -6.89
CA GLN A 136 2.07 -7.33 -8.34
C GLN A 136 2.02 -5.85 -8.72
N VAL A 137 1.84 -4.91 -7.77
CA VAL A 137 1.84 -3.47 -8.07
C VAL A 137 3.00 -2.80 -7.36
N ALA A 138 3.94 -2.30 -8.17
CA ALA A 138 5.12 -1.60 -7.74
C ALA A 138 4.77 -0.32 -6.96
N LEU A 139 5.10 -0.29 -5.68
CA LEU A 139 5.76 0.85 -5.04
C LEU A 139 6.83 0.27 -4.13
N ALA A 140 8.03 0.84 -4.21
CA ALA A 140 9.19 0.44 -3.42
C ALA A 140 8.82 0.25 -1.93
N GLU A 141 9.32 -0.85 -1.34
CA GLU A 141 9.08 -1.32 0.04
C GLU A 141 7.80 -2.16 0.28
N SER A 142 7.74 -3.35 -0.34
CA SER A 142 6.65 -4.35 -0.28
C SER A 142 6.12 -4.73 1.11
N TRP A 143 6.95 -4.67 2.16
CA TRP A 143 6.56 -5.04 3.52
C TRP A 143 5.81 -3.93 4.27
N LEU A 144 6.14 -2.66 4.00
CA LEU A 144 5.49 -1.52 4.63
C LEU A 144 4.03 -1.43 4.15
N SER A 145 3.79 -1.56 2.84
CA SER A 145 2.45 -1.53 2.24
C SER A 145 1.50 -2.60 2.80
N TYR A 146 1.96 -3.84 2.98
CA TYR A 146 1.14 -4.90 3.58
C TYR A 146 0.74 -4.58 5.03
N ARG A 147 1.70 -4.11 5.84
CA ARG A 147 1.42 -3.72 7.24
C ARG A 147 0.45 -2.56 7.33
N LEU A 148 0.55 -1.59 6.42
CA LEU A 148 -0.35 -0.45 6.35
C LEU A 148 -1.79 -0.90 6.05
N TRP A 149 -2.00 -1.71 5.01
CA TRP A 149 -3.34 -2.22 4.69
C TRP A 149 -3.90 -3.12 5.79
N ARG A 150 -3.07 -3.95 6.42
CA ARG A 150 -3.47 -4.78 7.56
C ARG A 150 -3.85 -3.93 8.76
N GLY A 151 -3.08 -2.89 9.04
CA GLY A 151 -3.37 -1.90 10.09
C GLY A 151 -4.68 -1.16 9.83
N LEU A 152 -4.92 -0.76 8.58
CA LEU A 152 -6.16 -0.08 8.17
C LEU A 152 -7.39 -0.99 8.31
N GLY A 153 -7.26 -2.28 7.97
CA GLY A 153 -8.32 -3.26 8.20
C GLY A 153 -8.64 -3.47 9.68
N MET A 154 -7.62 -3.55 10.54
CA MET A 154 -7.82 -3.58 12.00
C MET A 154 -8.45 -2.29 12.52
N LEU A 155 -8.05 -1.13 11.98
CA LEU A 155 -8.60 0.17 12.37
C LEU A 155 -10.09 0.26 12.03
N LEU A 156 -10.53 -0.21 10.87
CA LEU A 156 -11.95 -0.25 10.51
C LEU A 156 -12.76 -1.12 11.49
N ILE A 157 -12.22 -2.25 11.94
CA ILE A 157 -12.87 -3.12 12.94
C ILE A 157 -12.90 -2.41 14.30
N ALA A 158 -11.82 -1.74 14.71
CA ALA A 158 -11.80 -0.96 15.95
C ALA A 158 -12.82 0.18 15.93
N ILE A 159 -12.99 0.86 14.79
CA ILE A 159 -14.04 1.87 14.60
C ILE A 159 -15.42 1.22 14.69
N ALA A 160 -15.66 0.05 14.05
CA ALA A 160 -16.93 -0.66 14.16
C ALA A 160 -17.32 -0.96 15.62
N LEU A 161 -16.36 -1.41 16.42
CA LEU A 161 -16.56 -1.67 17.85
C LEU A 161 -16.86 -0.38 18.62
N ALA A 162 -16.19 0.72 18.29
CA ALA A 162 -16.45 1.98 18.96
C ALA A 162 -17.82 2.57 18.59
N GLU A 163 -18.25 2.47 17.33
CA GLU A 163 -19.60 2.84 16.90
C GLU A 163 -20.67 1.99 17.63
N LEU A 164 -20.41 0.70 17.83
CA LEU A 164 -21.28 -0.17 18.63
C LEU A 164 -21.36 0.30 20.09
N VAL A 165 -20.24 0.68 20.70
CA VAL A 165 -20.22 1.22 22.07
C VAL A 165 -20.97 2.55 22.16
N ILE A 166 -20.83 3.43 21.16
CA ILE A 166 -21.57 4.70 21.11
C ILE A 166 -23.08 4.44 20.98
N ALA A 167 -23.48 3.53 20.09
CA ALA A 167 -24.89 3.15 19.93
C ALA A 167 -25.47 2.57 21.23
N LEU A 168 -24.71 1.72 21.93
CA LEU A 168 -25.09 1.20 23.25
C LEU A 168 -25.19 2.31 24.30
N ASP A 169 -24.28 3.29 24.29
CA ASP A 169 -24.32 4.45 25.20
C ASP A 169 -25.58 5.30 25.01
N PHE A 170 -26.02 5.50 23.77
CA PHE A 170 -27.31 6.15 23.49
C PHE A 170 -28.51 5.34 23.99
N SER A 171 -28.44 4.01 23.95
CA SER A 171 -29.54 3.14 24.40
C SER A 171 -29.62 2.95 25.91
N LEU A 172 -28.49 2.94 26.62
CA LEU A 172 -28.40 2.59 28.05
C LEU A 172 -28.15 3.80 28.96
N PHE A 173 -27.53 4.85 28.43
CA PHE A 173 -27.04 6.00 29.20
C PHE A 173 -27.39 7.35 28.55
N ASP A 174 -28.37 7.38 27.63
CA ASP A 174 -28.84 8.57 26.89
C ASP A 174 -27.72 9.35 26.17
N GLY A 175 -26.62 8.67 25.81
CA GLY A 175 -25.51 9.29 25.08
C GLY A 175 -24.61 10.16 25.96
N ARG A 176 -24.67 10.00 27.30
CA ARG A 176 -23.89 10.81 28.25
C ARG A 176 -22.38 10.74 28.00
N HIS A 177 -21.87 9.63 27.46
CA HIS A 177 -20.45 9.43 27.19
C HIS A 177 -20.09 9.55 25.71
N ALA A 178 -21.09 9.67 24.80
CA ALA A 178 -20.90 9.69 23.35
C ALA A 178 -19.87 10.71 22.87
N ALA A 179 -19.83 11.91 23.45
CA ALA A 179 -18.85 12.94 23.08
C ALA A 179 -17.40 12.53 23.44
N VAL A 180 -17.21 11.91 24.61
CA VAL A 180 -15.89 11.42 25.04
C VAL A 180 -15.47 10.24 24.18
N LEU A 181 -16.37 9.29 23.93
CA LEU A 181 -16.14 8.14 23.06
C LEU A 181 -15.75 8.57 21.64
N ALA A 182 -16.49 9.51 21.03
CA ALA A 182 -16.17 10.05 19.71
C ALA A 182 -14.79 10.73 19.67
N THR A 183 -14.42 11.44 20.74
CA THR A 183 -13.09 12.08 20.87
C THR A 183 -11.97 11.03 20.95
N LEU A 184 -12.17 9.96 21.73
CA LEU A 184 -11.22 8.84 21.84
C LEU A 184 -11.04 8.12 20.50
N VAL A 185 -12.11 7.89 19.76
CA VAL A 185 -12.04 7.31 18.40
C VAL A 185 -11.21 8.19 17.48
N ASN A 186 -11.47 9.50 17.48
CA ASN A 186 -10.71 10.42 16.64
C ASN A 186 -9.22 10.46 17.03
N LEU A 187 -8.89 10.38 18.32
CA LEU A 187 -7.51 10.28 18.80
C LEU A 187 -6.84 8.99 18.32
N LEU A 188 -7.54 7.85 18.38
CA LEU A 188 -7.05 6.56 17.88
C LEU A 188 -6.74 6.63 16.39
N VAL A 189 -7.64 7.22 15.59
CA VAL A 189 -7.44 7.39 14.15
C VAL A 189 -6.26 8.33 13.88
N ALA A 190 -6.18 9.48 14.56
CA ALA A 190 -5.07 10.43 14.41
C ALA A 190 -3.72 9.79 14.79
N LEU A 191 -3.67 9.04 15.90
CA LEU A 191 -2.48 8.31 16.32
C LEU A 191 -2.09 7.25 15.29
N SER A 192 -3.05 6.48 14.77
CA SER A 192 -2.78 5.48 13.73
C SER A 192 -2.19 6.13 12.48
N LEU A 193 -2.74 7.26 12.05
CA LEU A 193 -2.25 8.02 10.90
C LEU A 193 -0.85 8.59 11.15
N TYR A 194 -0.60 9.15 12.34
CA TYR A 194 0.73 9.61 12.73
C TYR A 194 1.76 8.48 12.76
N LEU A 195 1.42 7.31 13.33
CA LEU A 195 2.31 6.14 13.35
C LEU A 195 2.61 5.61 11.95
N VAL A 196 1.65 5.71 11.05
CA VAL A 196 1.85 5.41 9.62
C VAL A 196 2.81 6.42 9.01
N LEU A 197 2.56 7.72 9.17
CA LEU A 197 3.36 8.79 8.59
C LEU A 197 4.79 8.88 9.13
N SER A 198 4.99 8.60 10.41
CA SER A 198 6.33 8.57 11.05
C SER A 198 7.17 7.37 10.62
N ARG A 199 6.52 6.31 10.14
CA ARG A 199 7.19 5.13 9.57
C ARG A 199 7.33 5.20 8.06
N SER A 200 6.46 5.92 7.38
CA SER A 200 6.70 6.36 6.02
C SER A 200 7.94 7.23 6.07
N ARG A 201 9.08 6.73 5.57
CA ARG A 201 10.22 7.59 5.29
C ARG A 201 9.68 8.81 4.55
N PRO A 202 10.03 10.04 4.97
CA PRO A 202 9.59 11.19 4.22
C PRO A 202 9.98 10.93 2.76
N LEU A 203 9.03 11.16 1.86
CA LEU A 203 9.34 11.33 0.43
C LEU A 203 10.25 12.56 0.20
N ASP A 204 10.79 13.14 1.28
CA ASP A 204 11.95 14.02 1.39
C ASP A 204 13.23 13.23 1.81
N ASN A 205 13.59 12.17 1.09
CA ASN A 205 14.79 12.47 0.33
C ASN A 205 14.24 13.43 -0.70
N PRO A 206 14.65 14.72 -0.72
CA PRO A 206 14.49 15.48 -1.93
C PRO A 206 14.82 14.48 -3.05
N VAL A 207 14.00 14.42 -4.09
CA VAL A 207 14.66 14.26 -5.39
C VAL A 207 15.58 15.46 -5.36
N GLU A 208 16.79 15.28 -4.82
CA GLU A 208 17.96 16.08 -5.08
C GLU A 208 17.83 16.17 -6.58
N PRO A 209 17.35 17.33 -7.10
CA PRO A 209 17.00 17.44 -8.51
C PRO A 209 18.23 16.89 -9.17
N LEU A 210 18.14 15.73 -9.87
CA LEU A 210 19.30 14.94 -10.33
C LEU A 210 20.41 15.95 -10.55
N PRO A 211 21.42 16.06 -9.63
CA PRO A 211 22.15 17.31 -9.42
C PRO A 211 22.38 17.90 -10.79
N GLU A 212 21.72 19.03 -11.10
CA GLU A 212 21.73 19.62 -12.46
C GLU A 212 23.13 19.41 -12.97
N PRO A 213 23.37 18.55 -13.99
CA PRO A 213 24.57 17.74 -14.14
C PRO A 213 25.74 18.58 -13.72
N THR A 214 26.05 18.52 -12.43
CA THR A 214 27.02 19.43 -11.88
C THR A 214 28.28 18.83 -12.46
N PRO A 215 29.15 19.61 -13.10
CA PRO A 215 30.38 19.09 -13.64
C PRO A 215 31.33 18.72 -12.48
N GLU A 216 30.86 18.00 -11.48
CA GLU A 216 31.64 17.16 -10.60
C GLU A 216 32.01 15.94 -11.43
N ALA A 217 33.18 16.05 -12.06
CA ALA A 217 33.98 15.02 -12.69
C ALA A 217 33.17 14.02 -13.52
N THR A 218 33.50 13.92 -14.81
CA THR A 218 33.53 12.61 -15.46
C THR A 218 34.14 11.60 -14.50
N GLU A 219 33.32 10.90 -13.71
CA GLU A 219 33.71 9.63 -13.11
C GLU A 219 34.05 8.81 -14.32
N ASP A 220 35.35 8.53 -14.49
CA ASP A 220 35.88 7.89 -15.69
C ASP A 220 34.94 6.73 -16.02
N GLU A 221 34.41 6.68 -17.24
CA GLU A 221 33.54 5.57 -17.65
C GLU A 221 34.23 4.22 -17.40
N GLU A 222 35.57 4.23 -17.39
CA GLU A 222 36.46 3.17 -16.92
C GLU A 222 36.21 2.74 -15.47
N GLN A 223 36.10 3.66 -14.51
CA GLN A 223 35.83 3.33 -13.09
C GLN A 223 34.42 2.76 -12.90
N LEU A 224 33.42 3.29 -13.61
CA LEU A 224 32.07 2.75 -13.57
C LEU A 224 31.99 1.35 -14.19
N ALA A 225 32.76 1.11 -15.26
CA ALA A 225 32.91 -0.21 -15.87
C ALA A 225 33.60 -1.18 -14.90
N GLU A 226 34.69 -0.76 -14.26
CA GLU A 226 35.40 -1.56 -13.26
C GLU A 226 34.48 -1.96 -12.10
N TRP A 227 33.67 -1.02 -11.59
CA TRP A 227 32.70 -1.33 -10.54
C TRP A 227 31.61 -2.28 -11.01
N PHE A 228 31.14 -2.13 -12.25
CA PHE A 228 30.15 -3.04 -12.81
C PHE A 228 30.72 -4.45 -12.96
N ASP A 229 31.94 -4.58 -13.49
CA ASP A 229 32.63 -5.86 -13.64
C ASP A 229 32.87 -6.53 -12.29
N ARG A 230 33.30 -5.76 -11.28
CA ARG A 230 33.49 -6.25 -9.91
C ARG A 230 32.17 -6.75 -9.29
N VAL A 231 31.07 -6.03 -9.53
CA VAL A 231 29.73 -6.46 -9.09
C VAL A 231 29.31 -7.75 -9.81
N GLN A 232 29.52 -7.82 -11.12
CA GLN A 232 29.17 -9.00 -11.92
C GLN A 232 29.99 -10.22 -11.50
N GLN A 233 31.29 -10.06 -11.32
CA GLN A 233 32.19 -11.11 -10.86
C GLN A 233 31.75 -11.62 -9.49
N ARG A 234 31.44 -10.72 -8.55
CA ARG A 234 30.96 -11.12 -7.21
C ARG A 234 29.62 -11.81 -7.24
N LEU A 235 28.70 -11.36 -8.10
CA LEU A 235 27.42 -12.04 -8.27
C LEU A 235 27.62 -13.49 -8.74
N ARG A 236 28.58 -13.74 -9.63
CA ARG A 236 28.86 -15.06 -10.22
C ARG A 236 29.72 -15.98 -9.36
N GLN A 237 30.71 -15.45 -8.62
CA GLN A 237 31.71 -16.28 -7.93
C GLN A 237 31.13 -17.19 -6.84
N ASP A 238 30.03 -16.80 -6.20
CA ASP A 238 29.37 -17.59 -5.15
C ASP A 238 27.87 -17.83 -5.46
N ASP A 239 27.47 -17.69 -6.72
CA ASP A 239 26.06 -17.63 -7.14
C ASP A 239 25.21 -16.73 -6.21
N LEU A 240 25.76 -15.59 -5.77
CA LEU A 240 25.12 -14.70 -4.80
C LEU A 240 23.73 -14.28 -5.24
N TYR A 241 23.51 -14.19 -6.55
CA TYR A 241 22.19 -13.88 -7.10
C TYR A 241 21.13 -14.91 -6.70
N LEU A 242 21.48 -16.17 -6.39
CA LEU A 242 20.55 -17.20 -5.91
C LEU A 242 20.14 -17.02 -4.44
N GLU A 243 20.80 -16.18 -3.65
CA GLU A 243 20.45 -15.98 -2.24
C GLU A 243 19.09 -15.27 -2.09
N PRO A 244 18.06 -15.88 -1.48
CA PRO A 244 16.72 -15.29 -1.40
C PRO A 244 16.65 -13.91 -0.74
N GLU A 245 17.58 -13.64 0.18
CA GLU A 245 17.64 -12.41 0.97
C GLU A 245 18.62 -11.35 0.40
N LEU A 246 19.18 -11.55 -0.79
CA LEU A 246 20.09 -10.58 -1.40
C LEU A 246 19.36 -9.25 -1.69
N ASN A 247 19.88 -8.17 -1.12
CA ASN A 247 19.43 -6.81 -1.36
C ASN A 247 20.62 -5.89 -1.63
N LEU A 248 20.38 -4.66 -2.11
CA LEU A 248 21.43 -3.70 -2.46
C LEU A 248 22.43 -3.48 -1.32
N ALA A 249 21.97 -3.36 -0.07
CA ALA A 249 22.87 -3.15 1.07
C ALA A 249 23.75 -4.38 1.38
N ARG A 250 23.24 -5.60 1.15
CA ARG A 250 24.03 -6.84 1.26
C ARG A 250 25.00 -6.98 0.09
N LEU A 251 24.56 -6.71 -1.14
CA LEU A 251 25.42 -6.73 -2.32
C LEU A 251 26.57 -5.73 -2.20
N ALA A 252 26.28 -4.48 -1.81
CA ALA A 252 27.27 -3.45 -1.54
C ALA A 252 28.35 -3.89 -0.54
N ARG A 253 27.92 -4.50 0.58
CA ARG A 253 28.85 -5.04 1.58
C ARG A 253 29.70 -6.20 1.05
N LYS A 254 29.10 -7.12 0.28
CA LYS A 254 29.83 -8.26 -0.31
C LYS A 254 30.80 -7.84 -1.41
N VAL A 255 30.47 -6.80 -2.15
CA VAL A 255 31.35 -6.24 -3.21
C VAL A 255 32.42 -5.32 -2.62
N GLY A 256 32.17 -4.72 -1.45
CA GLY A 256 33.07 -3.76 -0.80
C GLY A 256 32.95 -2.34 -1.40
N LEU A 257 31.76 -1.97 -1.90
CA LEU A 257 31.48 -0.67 -2.50
C LEU A 257 30.29 0.01 -1.80
N PRO A 258 30.22 1.35 -1.77
CA PRO A 258 29.02 2.04 -1.31
C PRO A 258 27.79 1.68 -2.16
N ALA A 259 26.62 1.56 -1.53
CA ALA A 259 25.37 1.18 -2.20
C ALA A 259 25.03 2.10 -3.39
N ARG A 260 25.31 3.40 -3.27
CA ARG A 260 25.14 4.38 -4.35
C ARG A 260 25.98 4.02 -5.58
N ARG A 261 27.25 3.63 -5.40
CA ARG A 261 28.16 3.25 -6.49
C ARG A 261 27.71 1.97 -7.19
N VAL A 262 27.30 0.97 -6.43
CA VAL A 262 26.74 -0.28 -6.99
C VAL A 262 25.48 0.00 -7.82
N SER A 263 24.57 0.83 -7.30
CA SER A 263 23.37 1.21 -8.05
C SER A 263 23.70 2.00 -9.31
N GLN A 264 24.65 2.93 -9.24
CA GLN A 264 25.06 3.77 -10.37
C GLN A 264 25.71 2.94 -11.47
N ALA A 265 26.65 2.05 -11.11
CA ALA A 265 27.33 1.16 -12.06
C ALA A 265 26.33 0.24 -12.78
N ILE A 266 25.42 -0.42 -12.05
CA ILE A 266 24.39 -1.27 -12.66
C ILE A 266 23.43 -0.46 -13.52
N ASN A 267 22.92 0.68 -13.04
CA ASN A 267 21.99 1.50 -13.82
C ASN A 267 22.62 2.00 -15.13
N ARG A 268 23.90 2.40 -15.09
CA ARG A 268 24.62 2.95 -16.25
C ARG A 268 24.93 1.87 -17.30
N HIS A 269 25.40 0.69 -16.87
CA HIS A 269 25.86 -0.37 -17.78
C HIS A 269 24.78 -1.39 -18.17
N ALA A 270 23.84 -1.68 -17.28
CA ALA A 270 22.76 -2.63 -17.56
C ALA A 270 21.43 -1.95 -17.96
N GLY A 271 21.32 -0.62 -17.82
CA GLY A 271 20.09 0.12 -18.16
C GLY A 271 18.88 -0.24 -17.29
N MET A 272 19.11 -0.89 -16.15
CA MET A 272 18.06 -1.40 -15.26
C MET A 272 18.49 -1.30 -13.80
N ASN A 273 17.54 -1.38 -12.87
CA ASN A 273 17.88 -1.31 -11.45
C ASN A 273 18.49 -2.62 -10.92
N VAL A 274 19.13 -2.54 -9.77
CA VAL A 274 19.84 -3.66 -9.13
C VAL A 274 18.96 -4.89 -8.93
N SER A 275 17.69 -4.70 -8.53
CA SER A 275 16.74 -5.81 -8.33
C SER A 275 16.39 -6.48 -9.66
N GLN A 276 16.14 -5.70 -10.72
CA GLN A 276 15.87 -6.21 -12.06
C GLN A 276 17.08 -6.98 -12.61
N TYR A 277 18.29 -6.46 -12.41
CA TYR A 277 19.52 -7.12 -12.83
C TYR A 277 19.72 -8.47 -12.16
N VAL A 278 19.59 -8.53 -10.82
CA VAL A 278 19.69 -9.79 -10.07
C VAL A 278 18.60 -10.77 -10.48
N ASN A 279 17.34 -10.30 -10.59
CA ASN A 279 16.23 -11.17 -11.01
C ASN A 279 16.41 -11.69 -12.44
N GLN A 280 17.03 -10.92 -13.32
CA GLN A 280 17.35 -11.40 -14.67
C GLN A 280 18.34 -12.57 -14.63
N LEU A 281 19.39 -12.48 -13.81
CA LEU A 281 20.31 -13.61 -13.61
C LEU A 281 19.59 -14.84 -13.07
N ARG A 282 18.73 -14.66 -12.05
CA ARG A 282 17.92 -15.75 -11.48
C ARG A 282 17.00 -16.41 -12.52
N VAL A 283 16.33 -15.61 -13.35
CA VAL A 283 15.42 -16.12 -14.38
C VAL A 283 16.17 -16.88 -15.46
N HIS A 284 17.34 -16.39 -15.89
CA HIS A 284 18.18 -17.12 -16.83
C HIS A 284 18.65 -18.47 -16.25
N GLN A 285 19.05 -18.51 -14.97
CA GLN A 285 19.43 -19.76 -14.32
C GLN A 285 18.24 -20.72 -14.18
N ALA A 286 17.07 -20.21 -13.78
CA ALA A 286 15.85 -21.00 -13.70
C ALA A 286 15.44 -21.56 -15.07
N ALA A 287 15.59 -20.79 -16.15
CA ALA A 287 15.33 -21.26 -17.50
C ALA A 287 16.27 -22.42 -17.88
N GLN A 288 17.57 -22.34 -17.54
CA GLN A 288 18.49 -23.45 -17.75
C GLN A 288 18.06 -24.71 -16.99
N TRP A 289 17.70 -24.58 -15.71
CA TRP A 289 17.23 -25.71 -14.90
C TRP A 289 15.90 -26.30 -15.38
N LEU A 290 14.99 -25.45 -15.89
CA LEU A 290 13.73 -25.91 -16.48
C LEU A 290 13.93 -26.82 -17.70
N LEU A 291 15.05 -26.69 -18.43
CA LEU A 291 15.42 -27.57 -19.55
C LEU A 291 16.25 -28.78 -19.09
N ALA A 292 17.06 -28.61 -18.07
CA ALA A 292 17.96 -29.65 -17.58
C ALA A 292 17.25 -30.71 -16.72
N SER A 293 16.10 -30.40 -16.13
CA SER A 293 15.33 -31.34 -15.31
C SER A 293 13.81 -31.22 -15.48
N ASP A 294 13.12 -32.31 -15.15
CA ASP A 294 11.67 -32.38 -15.05
C ASP A 294 11.12 -31.91 -13.69
N ASP A 295 11.98 -31.32 -12.85
CA ASP A 295 11.60 -30.88 -11.51
C ASP A 295 10.41 -29.93 -11.54
N PRO A 296 9.57 -29.91 -10.49
CA PRO A 296 8.48 -28.96 -10.39
C PRO A 296 8.99 -27.52 -10.54
N VAL A 297 8.28 -26.71 -11.33
CA VAL A 297 8.59 -25.29 -11.55
C VAL A 297 8.70 -24.52 -10.23
N THR A 298 7.96 -24.94 -9.20
CA THR A 298 8.02 -24.38 -7.85
C THR A 298 9.37 -24.60 -7.18
N ASP A 299 10.01 -25.74 -7.43
CA ASP A 299 11.24 -26.14 -6.76
C ASP A 299 12.42 -25.43 -7.43
N ILE A 300 12.42 -25.39 -8.77
CA ILE A 300 13.35 -24.57 -9.56
C ILE A 300 13.24 -23.08 -9.21
N MET A 301 12.02 -22.57 -9.02
CA MET A 301 11.80 -21.20 -8.58
C MET A 301 12.47 -20.92 -7.22
N GLN A 302 12.27 -21.81 -6.25
CA GLN A 302 12.84 -21.66 -4.91
C GLN A 302 14.37 -21.75 -4.95
N ALA A 303 14.90 -22.72 -5.70
CA ALA A 303 16.34 -22.86 -5.94
C ALA A 303 16.93 -21.63 -6.64
N ALA A 304 16.15 -20.96 -7.49
CA ALA A 304 16.57 -19.74 -8.19
C ALA A 304 16.55 -18.49 -7.30
N GLY A 305 16.26 -18.62 -6.00
CA GLY A 305 16.25 -17.53 -5.03
C GLY A 305 14.96 -16.71 -5.01
N PHE A 306 13.89 -17.17 -5.67
CA PHE A 306 12.59 -16.51 -5.60
C PHE A 306 11.79 -17.00 -4.41
N THR A 307 11.34 -16.07 -3.57
CA THR A 307 10.48 -16.37 -2.41
C THR A 307 9.02 -16.57 -2.79
N THR A 308 8.57 -16.01 -3.92
CA THR A 308 7.17 -16.10 -4.35
C THR A 308 7.02 -16.43 -5.84
N LYS A 309 6.01 -17.26 -6.15
CA LYS A 309 5.65 -17.66 -7.51
C LYS A 309 5.23 -16.51 -8.39
N SER A 310 4.60 -15.49 -7.82
CA SER A 310 4.17 -14.32 -8.58
C SER A 310 5.35 -13.48 -9.06
N ASN A 311 6.38 -13.27 -8.23
CA ASN A 311 7.56 -12.51 -8.64
C ASN A 311 8.30 -13.26 -9.75
N PHE A 312 8.52 -14.55 -9.54
CA PHE A 312 9.15 -15.43 -10.53
C PHE A 312 8.43 -15.41 -11.87
N ASN A 313 7.12 -15.70 -11.90
CA ASN A 313 6.36 -15.73 -13.14
C ASN A 313 6.38 -14.37 -13.87
N ARG A 314 6.32 -13.25 -13.16
CA ARG A 314 6.37 -11.91 -13.76
C ARG A 314 7.72 -11.64 -14.41
N GLU A 315 8.82 -11.89 -13.70
CA GLU A 315 10.16 -11.67 -14.24
C GLU A 315 10.46 -12.65 -15.39
N PHE A 316 9.98 -13.89 -15.29
CA PHE A 316 10.08 -14.87 -16.37
C PHE A 316 9.32 -14.41 -17.61
N LEU A 317 8.08 -13.95 -17.45
CA LEU A 317 7.28 -13.39 -18.54
C LEU A 317 7.92 -12.12 -19.14
N ARG A 318 8.51 -11.25 -18.31
CA ARG A 318 9.21 -10.05 -18.79
C ARG A 318 10.38 -10.39 -19.70
N ILE A 319 11.12 -11.44 -19.39
CA ILE A 319 12.37 -11.80 -20.09
C ILE A 319 12.09 -12.73 -21.28
N TYR A 320 11.22 -13.73 -21.12
CA TYR A 320 10.95 -14.77 -22.11
C TYR A 320 9.61 -14.60 -22.83
N SER A 321 8.79 -13.60 -22.47
CA SER A 321 7.45 -13.35 -23.05
C SER A 321 6.43 -14.49 -22.91
N VAL A 322 6.77 -15.55 -22.18
CA VAL A 322 5.89 -16.68 -21.84
C VAL A 322 6.08 -17.10 -20.38
N ASN A 323 5.12 -17.84 -19.82
CA ASN A 323 5.23 -18.36 -18.46
C ASN A 323 6.22 -19.53 -18.37
N PRO A 324 6.83 -19.82 -17.20
CA PRO A 324 7.88 -20.85 -17.07
C PRO A 324 7.44 -22.25 -17.55
N SER A 325 6.24 -22.68 -17.19
CA SER A 325 5.70 -23.98 -17.59
C SER A 325 5.44 -24.06 -19.10
N GLU A 326 5.07 -22.94 -19.71
CA GLU A 326 4.83 -22.86 -21.14
C GLU A 326 6.14 -22.81 -21.92
N TRP A 327 7.10 -22.04 -21.43
CA TRP A 327 8.45 -21.99 -21.95
C TRP A 327 9.09 -23.38 -21.99
N ARG A 328 9.05 -24.14 -20.89
CA ARG A 328 9.52 -25.54 -20.87
C ARG A 328 8.85 -26.36 -21.98
N ARG A 329 7.51 -26.34 -22.06
CA ARG A 329 6.78 -27.10 -23.09
C ARG A 329 7.17 -26.71 -24.52
N GLN A 330 7.45 -25.44 -24.79
CA GLN A 330 7.84 -24.97 -26.12
C GLN A 330 9.24 -25.49 -26.49
N GLN A 331 10.19 -25.43 -25.55
CA GLN A 331 11.57 -25.86 -25.78
C GLN A 331 11.75 -27.38 -25.83
N THR A 332 10.90 -28.16 -25.14
CA THR A 332 10.95 -29.64 -25.21
C THR A 332 10.21 -30.21 -26.44
N ARG A 333 9.41 -29.40 -27.15
CA ARG A 333 8.66 -29.83 -28.36
C ARG A 333 9.37 -29.49 -29.67
N SER A 334 10.46 -28.75 -29.61
CA SER A 334 11.34 -28.35 -30.73
C SER A 334 12.56 -29.25 -30.79
#